data_AF-A0A820SXK3-F1
#
_entry.id   AF-A0A820SXK3-F1
#
_cell.length_a   1.000
_cell.length_b   1.000
_cell.length_c   1.000
_cell.angle_alpha   90.00
_cell.angle_beta   90.00
_cell.angle_gamma   90.00
#
_symmetry.space_group_name_H-M   'P 1'
#
loop_
_entity.id
_entity.type
_entity.pdbx_description
1 polymer ?
#
loop_
_entity_poly.entity_id
_entity_poly.type
_entity_poly.pdbx_seq_one_letter_code
_entity_poly.pdbx_strand_id
1 'polypeptide(L)'
;MDNGEKYELPKQIIQSQRSHALVDYKKYCDETGFHSLGKSKLYDIIDGIKPAQQRTVAGLDEFVVEGIEAWRSLSNITESMAIPQNDRKRLIKRIDMAEQYQKIRHSGHCSHDANCITHCTTFGLSDSKCTEHHSNCNHAHTTHCPDCINIIVTLDEISQHIQRITDKDIAQEARFDFENASEHIVEWSRHNLRAARQDAEKKSIVSQMNNDDAFCTFDRGMSVLVGSFVWKDSTTKLSNTATTTTSLSPPTYSTESYIVAITDAAQTELDTLSAGEIITKQFKTDYPHIKKLHKRTDNAGNFSSHATPEVGKLIGERLNIELLTRDYSEVQKGKDICDRVCGVAKARMRSWIATGNDLLNAIDIKEGMEYAGGI
;
A
#
# COMPACT_ATOMS: atom_id res chain seq x y z
N MET A 1 3.41 11.08 -38.61
CA MET A 1 3.92 10.84 -39.97
C MET A 1 3.64 9.38 -40.27
N ASP A 2 2.79 9.09 -41.24
CA ASP A 2 2.31 7.73 -41.51
C ASP A 2 2.89 7.26 -42.85
N ASN A 3 4.08 6.67 -42.79
CA ASN A 3 4.80 6.09 -43.93
C ASN A 3 4.43 4.61 -44.16
N GLY A 4 3.46 4.06 -43.40
CA GLY A 4 2.92 2.72 -43.61
C GLY A 4 3.86 1.55 -43.30
N GLU A 5 5.06 1.83 -42.77
CA GLU A 5 6.00 0.79 -42.33
C GLU A 5 5.49 0.09 -41.07
N LYS A 6 5.33 -1.22 -41.15
CA LYS A 6 4.94 -2.07 -40.02
C LYS A 6 6.18 -2.63 -39.35
N TYR A 7 6.37 -2.30 -38.09
CA TYR A 7 7.42 -2.86 -37.25
C TYR A 7 6.84 -3.90 -36.30
N GLU A 8 7.38 -5.12 -36.31
CA GLU A 8 7.02 -6.15 -35.34
C GLU A 8 7.82 -5.94 -34.04
N LEU A 9 7.12 -5.58 -32.96
CA LEU A 9 7.68 -5.46 -31.63
C LEU A 9 7.33 -6.70 -30.79
N PRO A 10 8.32 -7.37 -30.17
CA PRO A 10 8.08 -8.47 -29.24
C PRO A 10 7.11 -8.08 -28.12
N LYS A 11 6.15 -8.96 -27.84
CA LYS A 11 5.09 -8.72 -26.84
C LYS A 11 5.65 -8.45 -25.43
N GLN A 12 6.80 -9.05 -25.08
CA GLN A 12 7.47 -8.80 -23.80
C GLN A 12 7.92 -7.33 -23.65
N ILE A 13 8.35 -6.69 -24.74
CA ILE A 13 8.79 -5.29 -24.74
C ILE A 13 7.60 -4.37 -24.44
N ILE A 14 6.43 -4.67 -25.04
CA ILE A 14 5.18 -3.92 -24.85
C ILE A 14 4.62 -4.07 -23.42
N GLN A 15 4.92 -5.18 -22.74
CA GLN A 15 4.40 -5.50 -21.40
C GLN A 15 5.29 -5.02 -20.24
N SER A 16 6.50 -4.54 -20.52
CA SER A 16 7.43 -4.01 -19.51
C SER A 16 7.08 -2.55 -19.12
N GLN A 17 7.59 -2.06 -17.98
CA GLN A 17 7.55 -0.63 -17.68
C GLN A 17 8.16 0.15 -18.85
N ARG A 18 7.54 1.27 -19.25
CA ARG A 18 7.86 1.99 -20.51
C ARG A 18 9.36 2.31 -20.67
N SER A 19 10.06 2.60 -19.57
CA SER A 19 11.50 2.81 -19.52
C SER A 19 12.30 1.52 -19.77
N HIS A 20 11.90 0.40 -19.17
CA HIS A 20 12.51 -0.92 -19.40
C HIS A 20 12.27 -1.43 -20.83
N ALA A 21 11.12 -1.15 -21.42
CA ALA A 21 10.83 -1.48 -22.82
C ALA A 21 11.89 -0.90 -23.77
N LEU A 22 12.31 0.33 -23.52
CA LEU A 22 13.31 1.03 -24.32
C LEU A 22 14.72 0.48 -24.09
N VAL A 23 15.05 0.18 -22.83
CA VAL A 23 16.34 -0.43 -22.48
C VAL A 23 16.45 -1.84 -23.05
N ASP A 24 15.42 -2.65 -22.91
CA ASP A 24 15.34 -4.02 -23.44
C ASP A 24 15.31 -4.02 -24.97
N TYR A 25 14.60 -3.10 -25.60
CA TYR A 25 14.62 -2.94 -27.06
C TYR A 25 16.01 -2.56 -27.57
N LYS A 26 16.70 -1.61 -26.91
CA LYS A 26 18.06 -1.24 -27.29
C LYS A 26 19.03 -2.40 -27.11
N LYS A 27 18.95 -3.09 -25.96
CA LYS A 27 19.75 -4.27 -25.67
C LYS A 27 19.50 -5.37 -26.71
N TYR A 28 18.25 -5.62 -27.07
CA TYR A 28 17.89 -6.53 -28.15
C TYR A 28 18.49 -6.11 -29.50
N CYS A 29 18.44 -4.81 -29.84
CA CYS A 29 19.03 -4.30 -31.07
C CYS A 29 20.55 -4.51 -31.10
N ASP A 30 21.23 -4.24 -29.99
CA ASP A 30 22.66 -4.45 -29.82
C ASP A 30 23.03 -5.94 -29.92
N GLU A 31 22.23 -6.84 -29.32
CA GLU A 31 22.45 -8.29 -29.32
C GLU A 31 22.15 -8.94 -30.69
N THR A 32 21.22 -8.38 -31.48
CA THR A 32 20.79 -8.95 -32.76
C THR A 32 21.39 -8.26 -33.99
N GLY A 33 22.14 -7.17 -33.79
CA GLY A 33 22.65 -6.32 -34.87
C GLY A 33 21.55 -5.56 -35.61
N PHE A 34 20.36 -5.45 -35.02
CA PHE A 34 19.24 -4.71 -35.60
C PHE A 34 19.47 -3.20 -35.46
N HIS A 35 19.15 -2.43 -36.51
CA HIS A 35 19.30 -0.98 -36.45
C HIS A 35 18.19 -0.37 -35.58
N SER A 36 18.54 0.03 -34.36
CA SER A 36 17.62 0.65 -33.42
C SER A 36 17.01 1.92 -34.01
N LEU A 37 15.71 2.10 -33.81
CA LEU A 37 15.07 3.40 -33.99
C LEU A 37 15.69 4.45 -33.05
N GLY A 38 15.62 5.72 -33.44
CA GLY A 38 16.02 6.84 -32.60
C GLY A 38 15.20 6.90 -31.31
N LYS A 39 15.80 7.35 -30.21
CA LYS A 39 15.19 7.41 -28.87
C LYS A 39 13.84 8.14 -28.90
N SER A 40 13.73 9.31 -29.54
CA SER A 40 12.46 10.03 -29.68
C SER A 40 11.37 9.22 -30.40
N LYS A 41 11.69 8.53 -31.51
CA LYS A 41 10.70 7.69 -32.22
C LYS A 41 10.18 6.56 -31.34
N LEU A 42 11.03 6.00 -30.48
CA LEU A 42 10.61 4.94 -29.58
C LEU A 42 9.67 5.47 -28.46
N TYR A 43 9.94 6.66 -27.92
CA TYR A 43 9.01 7.32 -27.00
C TYR A 43 7.68 7.66 -27.68
N ASP A 44 7.70 8.16 -28.92
CA ASP A 44 6.48 8.42 -29.70
C ASP A 44 5.66 7.15 -29.94
N ILE A 45 6.33 6.02 -30.23
CA ILE A 45 5.70 4.71 -30.40
C ILE A 45 5.09 4.24 -29.08
N ILE A 46 5.80 4.34 -27.97
CA ILE A 46 5.28 3.94 -26.65
C ILE A 46 4.09 4.80 -26.23
N ASP A 47 4.16 6.11 -26.47
CA ASP A 47 3.06 7.03 -26.15
C ASP A 47 1.84 6.80 -27.06
N GLY A 48 2.07 6.49 -28.35
CA GLY A 48 1.02 6.15 -29.31
C GLY A 48 0.37 4.79 -29.08
N ILE A 49 1.15 3.78 -28.66
CA ILE A 49 0.63 2.43 -28.35
C ILE A 49 -0.18 2.44 -27.05
N LYS A 50 0.09 3.39 -26.13
CA LYS A 50 -0.47 3.41 -24.77
C LYS A 50 -0.56 2.00 -24.19
N PRO A 51 0.55 1.24 -24.16
CA PRO A 51 0.50 -0.17 -23.85
C PRO A 51 -0.26 -0.34 -22.53
N ALA A 52 -1.32 -1.14 -22.58
CA ALA A 52 -2.10 -1.48 -21.39
C ALA A 52 -1.16 -2.24 -20.47
N GLN A 53 -0.50 -1.50 -19.58
CA GLN A 53 0.27 -2.09 -18.50
C GLN A 53 -0.71 -2.94 -17.70
N GLN A 54 -0.34 -4.19 -17.45
CA GLN A 54 -1.06 -4.99 -16.48
C GLN A 54 -0.86 -4.31 -15.14
N ARG A 55 -1.87 -3.55 -14.73
CA ARG A 55 -1.95 -2.98 -13.39
C ARG A 55 -2.62 -4.03 -12.51
N THR A 56 -2.01 -4.36 -11.39
CA THR A 56 -2.72 -5.08 -10.35
C THR A 56 -3.91 -4.25 -9.91
N VAL A 57 -5.06 -4.90 -9.78
CA VAL A 57 -6.33 -4.22 -9.46
C VAL A 57 -6.37 -3.79 -7.98
N ALA A 58 -5.58 -4.44 -7.11
CA ALA A 58 -5.33 -4.07 -5.72
C ALA A 58 -4.15 -4.89 -5.16
N GLY A 59 -3.55 -4.42 -4.07
CA GLY A 59 -2.73 -5.26 -3.18
C GLY A 59 -1.23 -5.29 -3.46
N LEU A 60 -0.75 -4.60 -4.51
CA LEU A 60 0.67 -4.29 -4.72
C LEU A 60 0.97 -2.78 -4.66
N ASP A 61 -0.02 -1.95 -4.31
CA ASP A 61 0.17 -0.51 -4.27
C ASP A 61 1.16 -0.12 -3.17
N GLU A 62 2.34 0.37 -3.54
CA GLU A 62 3.36 0.82 -2.61
C GLU A 62 3.56 2.34 -2.67
N PHE A 63 2.51 3.10 -2.37
CA PHE A 63 2.47 4.57 -2.49
C PHE A 63 3.69 5.28 -1.89
N VAL A 64 4.21 4.78 -0.75
CA VAL A 64 5.38 5.35 -0.11
C VAL A 64 6.67 5.07 -0.89
N VAL A 65 6.83 3.84 -1.40
CA VAL A 65 8.03 3.44 -2.15
C VAL A 65 8.04 4.12 -3.51
N GLU A 66 6.92 4.06 -4.24
CA GLU A 66 6.73 4.76 -5.51
C GLU A 66 6.92 6.28 -5.35
N GLY A 67 6.41 6.85 -4.25
CA GLY A 67 6.61 8.27 -3.94
C GLY A 67 8.08 8.64 -3.68
N ILE A 68 8.84 7.80 -2.97
CA ILE A 68 10.29 7.99 -2.78
C ILE A 68 11.03 7.87 -4.11
N GLU A 69 10.69 6.88 -4.93
CA GLU A 69 11.28 6.71 -6.27
C GLU A 69 10.95 7.89 -7.20
N ALA A 70 9.74 8.44 -7.09
CA ALA A 70 9.33 9.63 -7.82
C ALA A 70 10.17 10.86 -7.43
N TRP A 71 10.40 11.12 -6.15
CA TRP A 71 11.28 12.22 -5.71
C TRP A 71 12.73 12.02 -6.15
N ARG A 72 13.23 10.79 -6.14
CA ARG A 72 14.55 10.45 -6.69
C ARG A 72 14.61 10.72 -8.19
N SER A 73 13.58 10.34 -8.94
CA SER A 73 13.47 10.64 -10.37
C SER A 73 13.53 12.14 -10.62
N LEU A 74 12.76 12.95 -9.89
CA LEU A 74 12.80 14.41 -10.00
C LEU A 74 14.17 15.01 -9.64
N SER A 75 14.87 14.42 -8.67
CA SER A 75 16.24 14.82 -8.32
C SER A 75 17.20 14.56 -9.49
N ASN A 76 17.13 13.37 -10.10
CA ASN A 76 17.94 13.00 -11.26
C ASN A 76 17.68 13.93 -12.46
N ILE A 77 16.40 14.21 -12.76
CA ILE A 77 16.05 15.18 -13.81
C ILE A 77 16.69 16.52 -13.48
N THR A 78 16.53 17.03 -12.25
CA THR A 78 17.06 18.32 -11.81
C THR A 78 18.60 18.41 -11.90
N GLU A 79 19.31 17.32 -11.60
CA GLU A 79 20.76 17.25 -11.73
C GLU A 79 21.22 17.36 -13.20
N SER A 80 20.47 16.75 -14.12
CA SER A 80 20.74 16.77 -15.55
C SER A 80 20.36 18.09 -16.24
N MET A 81 19.55 18.94 -15.60
CA MET A 81 19.10 20.20 -16.19
C MET A 81 20.23 21.22 -16.36
N ALA A 82 20.22 21.92 -17.50
CA ALA A 82 21.11 23.04 -17.79
C ALA A 82 20.69 24.34 -17.07
N ILE A 83 20.70 24.30 -15.73
CA ILE A 83 20.36 25.44 -14.85
C ILE A 83 21.57 25.91 -14.04
N PRO A 84 21.60 27.18 -13.57
CA PRO A 84 22.68 27.67 -12.71
C PRO A 84 22.87 26.79 -11.47
N GLN A 85 24.13 26.59 -11.06
CA GLN A 85 24.47 25.71 -9.94
C GLN A 85 23.77 26.08 -8.61
N ASN A 86 23.56 27.38 -8.37
CA ASN A 86 22.86 27.84 -7.18
C ASN A 86 21.36 27.47 -7.21
N ASP A 87 20.71 27.61 -8.37
CA ASP A 87 19.31 27.24 -8.56
C ASP A 87 19.14 25.72 -8.45
N ARG A 88 20.06 24.94 -9.03
CA ARG A 88 20.09 23.49 -8.87
C ARG A 88 20.15 23.07 -7.41
N LYS A 89 21.12 23.60 -6.65
CA LYS A 89 21.26 23.29 -5.21
C LYS A 89 20.02 23.68 -4.41
N ARG A 90 19.40 24.83 -4.74
CA ARG A 90 18.14 25.26 -4.12
C ARG A 90 17.03 24.24 -4.41
N LEU A 91 16.87 23.84 -5.68
CA LEU A 91 15.77 22.98 -6.11
C LEU A 91 15.89 21.56 -5.54
N ILE A 92 17.10 20.99 -5.52
CA ILE A 92 17.35 19.70 -4.85
C ILE A 92 16.99 19.78 -3.36
N LYS A 93 17.40 20.83 -2.66
CA LYS A 93 17.03 21.01 -1.24
C LYS A 93 15.50 21.09 -1.06
N ARG A 94 14.78 21.73 -1.99
CA ARG A 94 13.32 21.80 -1.94
C ARG A 94 12.67 20.44 -2.17
N ILE A 95 13.21 19.63 -3.06
CA ILE A 95 12.82 18.23 -3.28
C ILE A 95 13.00 17.43 -1.99
N ASP A 96 14.19 17.50 -1.36
CA ASP A 96 14.47 16.79 -0.10
C ASP A 96 13.48 17.20 1.00
N MET A 97 13.22 18.49 1.15
CA MET A 97 12.26 19.00 2.14
C MET A 97 10.83 18.51 1.86
N ALA A 98 10.43 18.47 0.59
CA ALA A 98 9.12 17.99 0.17
C ALA A 98 8.94 16.49 0.44
N GLU A 99 9.95 15.67 0.11
CA GLU A 99 9.96 14.23 0.40
C GLU A 99 9.83 13.98 1.92
N GLN A 100 10.69 14.62 2.73
CA GLN A 100 10.67 14.45 4.18
C GLN A 100 9.34 14.89 4.79
N TYR A 101 8.76 15.96 4.27
CA TYR A 101 7.45 16.43 4.71
C TYR A 101 6.34 15.40 4.44
N GLN A 102 6.25 14.86 3.22
CA GLN A 102 5.26 13.83 2.88
C GLN A 102 5.43 12.57 3.72
N LYS A 103 6.68 12.17 3.98
CA LYS A 103 7.02 10.96 4.73
C LYS A 103 6.66 11.05 6.21
N ILE A 104 6.89 12.21 6.85
CA ILE A 104 6.92 12.31 8.32
C ILE A 104 5.76 13.15 8.86
N ARG A 105 5.38 14.23 8.18
CA ARG A 105 4.56 15.29 8.78
C ARG A 105 3.19 15.48 8.13
N HIS A 106 3.07 15.24 6.82
CA HIS A 106 1.84 15.54 6.07
C HIS A 106 0.59 14.90 6.70
N SER A 107 0.64 13.60 7.02
CA SER A 107 -0.51 12.91 7.64
C SER A 107 -0.94 13.52 8.98
N GLY A 108 -0.01 14.09 9.75
CA GLY A 108 -0.29 14.74 11.03
C GLY A 108 -0.95 16.11 10.90
N HIS A 109 -0.91 16.72 9.70
CA HIS A 109 -1.63 17.97 9.42
C HIS A 109 -3.06 17.70 8.92
N CYS A 110 -3.37 16.49 8.47
CA CYS A 110 -4.65 16.14 7.89
C CYS A 110 -5.74 15.93 8.94
N SER A 111 -6.88 16.62 8.80
CA SER A 111 -8.07 16.42 9.64
C SER A 111 -9.35 16.76 8.88
N HIS A 112 -10.50 16.36 9.40
CA HIS A 112 -11.81 16.59 8.76
C HIS A 112 -12.28 18.05 8.77
N ASP A 113 -11.68 18.86 9.63
CA ASP A 113 -11.97 20.26 9.92
C ASP A 113 -10.77 21.18 9.65
N ALA A 114 -9.77 20.68 8.92
CA ALA A 114 -8.56 21.45 8.64
C ALA A 114 -8.89 22.67 7.77
N ASN A 115 -8.52 23.87 8.25
CA ASN A 115 -8.67 25.12 7.49
C ASN A 115 -7.75 25.20 6.26
N CYS A 116 -6.95 24.18 5.97
CA CYS A 116 -6.12 24.10 4.77
C CYS A 116 -6.71 23.08 3.80
N ILE A 117 -6.96 23.51 2.56
CA ILE A 117 -7.63 22.69 1.55
C ILE A 117 -6.87 21.39 1.23
N THR A 118 -5.54 21.40 1.31
CA THR A 118 -4.69 20.22 1.07
C THR A 118 -4.62 19.27 2.26
N HIS A 119 -5.19 19.65 3.40
CA HIS A 119 -5.21 18.87 4.64
C HIS A 119 -6.61 18.41 5.03
N CYS A 120 -7.65 19.08 4.54
CA CYS A 120 -9.01 18.76 4.86
C CYS A 120 -9.40 17.40 4.27
N THR A 121 -9.58 16.39 5.12
CA THR A 121 -9.96 15.06 4.66
C THR A 121 -11.39 15.03 4.12
N THR A 122 -12.27 15.89 4.64
CA THR A 122 -13.66 15.99 4.16
C THR A 122 -13.70 16.52 2.73
N PHE A 123 -12.91 17.56 2.45
CA PHE A 123 -12.79 18.11 1.10
C PHE A 123 -12.02 17.19 0.17
N GLY A 124 -10.82 16.76 0.58
CA GLY A 124 -9.89 16.01 -0.26
C GLY A 124 -10.35 14.60 -0.64
N LEU A 125 -11.28 14.02 0.12
CA LEU A 125 -11.88 12.70 -0.17
C LEU A 125 -13.29 12.80 -0.78
N SER A 126 -13.83 14.01 -0.97
CA SER A 126 -15.14 14.22 -1.58
C SER A 126 -15.07 14.01 -3.10
N ASP A 127 -16.01 13.26 -3.66
CA ASP A 127 -16.16 13.15 -5.11
C ASP A 127 -17.25 14.10 -5.62
N SER A 128 -16.87 15.13 -6.36
CA SER A 128 -17.81 16.09 -6.94
C SER A 128 -18.71 15.49 -8.04
N LYS A 129 -18.38 14.30 -8.55
CA LYS A 129 -19.10 13.63 -9.64
C LYS A 129 -20.05 12.53 -9.14
N CYS A 130 -19.90 12.08 -7.90
CA CYS A 130 -20.72 11.03 -7.31
C CYS A 130 -21.45 11.57 -6.08
N THR A 131 -22.76 11.74 -6.20
CA THR A 131 -23.61 12.28 -5.13
C THR A 131 -23.53 11.51 -3.82
N GLU A 132 -23.33 10.20 -3.90
CA GLU A 132 -23.23 9.25 -2.79
C GLU A 132 -21.88 9.33 -2.07
N HIS A 133 -20.84 9.82 -2.75
CA HIS A 133 -19.49 10.01 -2.21
C HIS A 133 -19.10 11.49 -2.06
N HIS A 134 -20.06 12.39 -2.27
CA HIS A 134 -19.87 13.82 -2.14
C HIS A 134 -20.07 14.27 -0.70
N SER A 135 -19.09 14.99 -0.16
CA SER A 135 -19.13 15.61 1.17
C SER A 135 -18.89 17.12 1.09
N ASN A 136 -19.68 17.88 1.85
CA ASN A 136 -19.53 19.33 1.99
C ASN A 136 -18.80 19.68 3.29
N CYS A 137 -17.91 20.67 3.23
CA CYS A 137 -17.29 21.25 4.41
C CYS A 137 -18.20 22.32 5.03
N ASN A 138 -18.24 22.38 6.36
CA ASN A 138 -18.93 23.40 7.15
C ASN A 138 -17.99 24.53 7.62
N HIS A 139 -16.75 24.54 7.14
CA HIS A 139 -15.70 25.49 7.49
C HIS A 139 -15.05 26.05 6.21
N ALA A 140 -14.32 27.16 6.34
CA ALA A 140 -13.63 27.80 5.24
C ALA A 140 -12.16 27.36 5.16
N HIS A 141 -11.66 27.14 3.94
CA HIS A 141 -10.26 26.81 3.70
C HIS A 141 -9.40 28.07 3.50
N THR A 142 -9.15 28.81 4.58
CA THR A 142 -8.47 30.11 4.54
C THR A 142 -6.95 30.04 4.69
N THR A 143 -6.42 28.88 5.06
CA THR A 143 -4.98 28.72 5.34
C THR A 143 -4.28 27.93 4.24
N HIS A 144 -3.00 28.26 4.02
CA HIS A 144 -2.14 27.53 3.11
C HIS A 144 -0.96 26.95 3.86
N CYS A 145 -0.71 25.66 3.69
CA CYS A 145 0.45 25.00 4.29
C CYS A 145 1.71 25.32 3.48
N PRO A 146 2.74 25.95 4.07
CA PRO A 146 3.98 26.26 3.37
C PRO A 146 4.69 25.01 2.80
N ASP A 147 4.61 23.89 3.52
CA ASP A 147 5.22 22.63 3.10
C ASP A 147 4.47 22.00 1.90
N CYS A 148 3.12 22.08 1.87
CA CYS A 148 2.34 21.67 0.69
C CYS A 148 2.57 22.61 -0.50
N ILE A 149 2.66 23.93 -0.26
CA ILE A 149 3.03 24.89 -1.31
C ILE A 149 4.42 24.56 -1.85
N ASN A 150 5.37 24.17 -1.00
CA ASN A 150 6.70 23.77 -1.46
C ASN A 150 6.63 22.62 -2.46
N ILE A 151 5.80 21.59 -2.24
CA ILE A 151 5.58 20.51 -3.22
C ILE A 151 5.10 21.10 -4.55
N ILE A 152 4.00 21.87 -4.52
CA ILE A 152 3.34 22.40 -5.72
C ILE A 152 4.30 23.27 -6.54
N VAL A 153 4.96 24.22 -5.89
CA VAL A 153 5.87 25.15 -6.56
C VAL A 153 7.14 24.46 -7.03
N THR A 154 7.60 23.39 -6.36
CA THR A 154 8.75 22.59 -6.83
C THR A 154 8.40 21.85 -8.11
N LEU A 155 7.23 21.21 -8.17
CA LEU A 155 6.75 20.54 -9.37
C LEU A 155 6.55 21.52 -10.53
N ASP A 156 5.98 22.70 -10.25
CA ASP A 156 5.79 23.75 -11.26
C ASP A 156 7.14 24.27 -11.81
N GLU A 157 8.11 24.56 -10.94
CA GLU A 157 9.43 25.02 -11.34
C GLU A 157 10.17 24.00 -12.22
N ILE A 158 10.13 22.72 -11.85
CA ILE A 158 10.71 21.62 -12.65
C ILE A 158 10.01 21.53 -14.02
N SER A 159 8.67 21.57 -14.04
CA SER A 159 7.88 21.54 -15.29
C SER A 159 8.27 22.69 -16.22
N GLN A 160 8.40 23.91 -15.70
CA GLN A 160 8.83 25.07 -16.48
C GLN A 160 10.24 24.91 -17.05
N HIS A 161 11.16 24.29 -16.31
CA HIS A 161 12.50 24.01 -16.83
C HIS A 161 12.48 22.95 -17.94
N ILE A 162 11.68 21.90 -17.80
CA ILE A 162 11.50 20.87 -18.84
C ILE A 162 10.97 21.48 -20.13
N GLN A 163 10.00 22.41 -20.04
CA GLN A 163 9.45 23.11 -21.21
C GLN A 163 10.47 23.98 -21.97
N ARG A 164 11.57 24.37 -21.32
CA ARG A 164 12.63 25.19 -21.93
C ARG A 164 13.75 24.36 -22.56
N ILE A 165 13.69 23.03 -22.46
CA ILE A 165 14.68 22.14 -23.09
C ILE A 165 14.50 22.22 -24.61
N THR A 166 15.58 22.58 -25.31
CA THR A 166 15.59 22.75 -26.78
C THR A 166 15.74 21.42 -27.52
N ASP A 167 16.45 20.46 -26.92
CA ASP A 167 16.59 19.10 -27.47
C ASP A 167 15.29 18.34 -27.29
N LYS A 168 14.65 17.96 -28.40
CA LYS A 168 13.33 17.32 -28.40
C LYS A 168 13.34 15.93 -27.76
N ASP A 169 14.41 15.17 -27.95
CA ASP A 169 14.51 13.81 -27.43
C ASP A 169 14.66 13.84 -25.91
N ILE A 170 15.53 14.73 -25.41
CA ILE A 170 15.73 14.94 -23.98
C ILE A 170 14.48 15.54 -23.33
N ALA A 171 13.83 16.49 -24.00
CA ALA A 171 12.61 17.11 -23.50
C ALA A 171 11.47 16.10 -23.34
N GLN A 172 11.32 15.19 -24.31
CA GLN A 172 10.28 14.15 -24.28
C GLN A 172 10.53 13.14 -23.16
N GLU A 173 11.76 12.66 -23.00
CA GLU A 173 12.18 11.73 -21.93
C GLU A 173 11.95 12.38 -20.54
N ALA A 174 12.47 13.59 -20.33
CA ALA A 174 12.30 14.31 -19.06
C ALA A 174 10.83 14.61 -18.74
N ARG A 175 10.02 14.94 -19.75
CA ARG A 175 8.58 15.17 -19.57
C ARG A 175 7.85 13.89 -19.15
N PHE A 176 8.15 12.77 -19.80
CA PHE A 176 7.54 11.48 -19.48
C PHE A 176 7.85 11.08 -18.02
N ASP A 177 9.13 11.16 -17.63
CA ASP A 177 9.56 10.82 -16.27
C ASP A 177 8.97 11.77 -15.24
N PHE A 178 8.87 13.07 -15.55
CA PHE A 178 8.24 14.06 -14.69
C PHE A 178 6.75 13.81 -14.50
N GLU A 179 6.00 13.54 -15.57
CA GLU A 179 4.57 13.27 -15.51
C GLU A 179 4.31 12.04 -14.62
N ASN A 180 5.04 10.95 -14.83
CA ASN A 180 4.95 9.75 -14.00
C ASN A 180 5.30 10.03 -12.52
N ALA A 181 6.44 10.71 -12.26
CA ALA A 181 6.84 11.04 -10.90
C ALA A 181 5.83 11.95 -10.19
N SER A 182 5.30 12.95 -10.90
CA SER A 182 4.31 13.88 -10.34
C SER A 182 3.01 13.15 -9.94
N GLU A 183 2.58 12.16 -10.71
CA GLU A 183 1.40 11.35 -10.40
C GLU A 183 1.58 10.60 -9.07
N HIS A 184 2.70 9.88 -8.90
CA HIS A 184 2.99 9.15 -7.66
C HIS A 184 3.15 10.07 -6.43
N ILE A 185 3.74 11.26 -6.60
CA ILE A 185 3.86 12.26 -5.51
C ILE A 185 2.49 12.76 -5.05
N VAL A 186 1.57 12.99 -6.00
CA VAL A 186 0.20 13.41 -5.66
C VAL A 186 -0.57 12.24 -5.04
N GLU A 187 -0.45 11.02 -5.58
CA GLU A 187 -1.05 9.82 -4.98
C GLU A 187 -0.57 9.56 -3.56
N TRP A 188 0.71 9.80 -3.26
CA TRP A 188 1.20 9.70 -1.88
C TRP A 188 0.52 10.71 -0.95
N SER A 189 0.24 11.92 -1.43
CA SER A 189 -0.53 12.92 -0.66
C SER A 189 -1.97 12.45 -0.40
N ARG A 190 -2.63 11.84 -1.41
CA ARG A 190 -3.96 11.25 -1.27
C ARG A 190 -3.97 10.06 -0.31
N HIS A 191 -2.97 9.19 -0.40
CA HIS A 191 -2.75 8.09 0.53
C HIS A 191 -2.65 8.59 1.98
N ASN A 192 -1.87 9.64 2.23
CA ASN A 192 -1.76 10.25 3.56
C ASN A 192 -3.10 10.82 4.08
N LEU A 193 -3.93 11.43 3.21
CA LEU A 193 -5.27 11.90 3.57
C LEU A 193 -6.20 10.76 3.98
N ARG A 194 -6.23 9.67 3.19
CA ARG A 194 -7.03 8.47 3.49
C ARG A 194 -6.59 7.82 4.80
N ALA A 195 -5.28 7.66 4.99
CA ALA A 195 -4.71 7.11 6.22
C ALA A 195 -5.09 7.96 7.45
N ALA A 196 -4.99 9.29 7.36
CA ALA A 196 -5.36 10.19 8.46
C ALA A 196 -6.85 10.10 8.80
N ARG A 197 -7.73 10.05 7.78
CA ARG A 197 -9.18 9.90 8.00
C ARG A 197 -9.52 8.60 8.72
N GLN A 198 -8.93 7.48 8.30
CA GLN A 198 -9.20 6.18 8.91
C GLN A 198 -8.62 6.03 10.33
N ASP A 199 -7.51 6.69 10.63
CA ASP A 199 -6.96 6.75 11.99
C ASP A 199 -7.85 7.60 12.90
N ALA A 200 -8.36 8.74 12.41
CA ALA A 200 -9.33 9.56 13.13
C ALA A 200 -10.63 8.78 13.43
N GLU A 201 -11.14 8.01 12.45
CA GLU A 201 -12.33 7.17 12.65
C GLU A 201 -12.09 6.07 13.69
N LYS A 202 -10.92 5.42 13.67
CA LYS A 202 -10.54 4.43 14.70
C LYS A 202 -10.56 5.06 16.09
N LYS A 203 -9.96 6.24 16.25
CA LYS A 203 -9.93 6.96 17.52
C LYS A 203 -11.33 7.32 17.99
N SER A 204 -12.20 7.77 17.07
CA SER A 204 -13.61 8.06 17.36
C SER A 204 -14.33 6.82 17.90
N ILE A 205 -14.25 5.69 17.19
CA ILE A 205 -14.86 4.42 17.62
C ILE A 205 -14.34 4.01 19.01
N VAL A 206 -13.02 3.94 19.19
CA VAL A 206 -12.41 3.50 20.46
C VAL A 206 -12.76 4.43 21.62
N SER A 207 -12.96 5.72 21.38
CA SER A 207 -13.36 6.70 22.42
C SER A 207 -14.83 6.58 22.85
N GLN A 208 -15.69 5.98 22.02
CA GLN A 208 -17.13 5.84 22.26
C GLN A 208 -17.54 4.42 22.66
N MET A 209 -16.59 3.48 22.67
CA MET A 209 -16.84 2.08 23.05
C MET A 209 -17.27 1.96 24.52
N ASN A 210 -18.29 1.14 24.74
CA ASN A 210 -18.74 0.72 26.06
C ASN A 210 -18.02 -0.57 26.51
N ASN A 211 -18.27 -0.98 27.76
CA ASN A 211 -17.67 -2.18 28.35
C ASN A 211 -18.06 -3.48 27.62
N ASP A 212 -19.15 -3.49 26.85
CA ASP A 212 -19.60 -4.62 26.04
C ASP A 212 -19.23 -4.49 24.55
N ASP A 213 -18.44 -3.48 24.19
CA ASP A 213 -17.98 -3.25 22.83
C ASP A 213 -16.50 -3.65 22.69
N ALA A 214 -16.12 -4.11 21.49
CA ALA A 214 -14.74 -4.38 21.14
C ALA A 214 -14.40 -3.82 19.75
N PHE A 215 -13.16 -3.40 19.55
CA PHE A 215 -12.60 -3.06 18.24
C PHE A 215 -11.54 -4.08 17.86
N CYS A 216 -11.65 -4.65 16.67
CA CYS A 216 -10.70 -5.62 16.16
C CYS A 216 -10.07 -5.23 14.82
N THR A 217 -8.76 -5.45 14.69
CA THR A 217 -8.04 -5.35 13.41
C THR A 217 -7.65 -6.74 12.95
N PHE A 218 -8.09 -7.14 11.77
CA PHE A 218 -7.77 -8.38 11.10
C PHE A 218 -6.73 -8.12 10.02
N ASP A 219 -5.56 -8.71 10.18
CA ASP A 219 -4.52 -8.71 9.15
C ASP A 219 -4.26 -10.15 8.76
N ARG A 220 -4.22 -10.41 7.47
CA ARG A 220 -3.77 -11.71 6.99
C ARG A 220 -2.25 -11.68 6.92
N GLY A 221 -1.61 -12.43 7.81
CA GLY A 221 -0.17 -12.62 7.79
C GLY A 221 0.28 -13.44 6.59
N MET A 222 1.51 -13.14 6.13
CA MET A 222 2.16 -13.83 5.01
C MET A 222 2.20 -15.36 5.22
N SER A 223 2.07 -16.07 4.11
CA SER A 223 2.36 -17.50 4.00
C SER A 223 3.78 -17.81 4.49
N VAL A 224 3.92 -18.68 5.49
CA VAL A 224 5.22 -19.29 5.82
C VAL A 224 5.42 -20.44 4.84
N LEU A 225 6.38 -20.29 3.92
CA LEU A 225 6.87 -21.41 3.13
C LEU A 225 7.62 -22.35 4.06
N VAL A 226 7.23 -23.62 4.05
CA VAL A 226 7.81 -24.69 4.84
C VAL A 226 9.33 -24.73 4.61
N GLY A 227 10.09 -24.46 5.67
CA GLY A 227 11.53 -24.63 5.69
C GLY A 227 11.87 -25.93 6.40
N SER A 228 12.58 -26.83 5.72
CA SER A 228 13.18 -28.02 6.33
C SER A 228 14.69 -27.86 6.45
N PHE A 229 15.30 -28.39 7.51
CA PHE A 229 16.76 -28.39 7.72
C PHE A 229 17.54 -29.31 6.74
N VAL A 230 16.85 -29.99 5.82
CA VAL A 230 17.50 -30.80 4.78
C VAL A 230 17.14 -30.23 3.41
N TRP A 231 18.14 -29.66 2.72
CA TRP A 231 18.12 -29.50 1.27
C TRP A 231 17.85 -30.89 0.66
N LYS A 232 16.59 -31.15 0.31
CA LYS A 232 16.16 -32.32 -0.45
C LYS A 232 15.36 -31.82 -1.64
N ASP A 233 15.83 -32.25 -2.81
CA ASP A 233 15.31 -31.92 -4.14
C ASP A 233 13.77 -31.93 -4.21
N SER A 234 13.26 -30.83 -4.74
CA SER A 234 12.00 -30.64 -5.46
C SER A 234 10.88 -31.66 -5.24
N THR A 235 9.83 -31.24 -4.55
CA THR A 235 8.45 -31.18 -5.10
C THR A 235 7.64 -30.21 -4.24
N THR A 236 7.36 -29.05 -4.80
CA THR A 236 6.55 -27.95 -4.23
C THR A 236 5.29 -28.44 -3.53
N LYS A 237 5.20 -28.28 -2.19
CA LYS A 237 3.92 -28.35 -1.48
C LYS A 237 3.90 -27.51 -0.18
N LEU A 238 3.05 -26.47 -0.27
CA LEU A 238 2.20 -25.88 0.76
C LEU A 238 2.77 -24.80 1.68
N SER A 239 1.95 -23.76 1.88
CA SER A 239 2.23 -22.57 2.68
C SER A 239 1.27 -22.52 3.85
N ASN A 240 1.77 -22.32 5.06
CA ASN A 240 0.94 -22.15 6.23
C ASN A 240 0.58 -20.67 6.39
N THR A 241 -0.70 -20.33 6.62
CA THR A 241 -1.13 -18.94 6.84
C THR A 241 -1.29 -18.68 8.34
N ALA A 242 -0.82 -17.52 8.81
CA ALA A 242 -1.12 -16.98 10.14
C ALA A 242 -2.07 -15.77 9.99
N THR A 243 -3.25 -15.80 10.60
CA THR A 243 -4.15 -14.62 10.67
C THR A 243 -4.06 -14.02 12.05
N THR A 244 -3.79 -12.70 12.14
CA THR A 244 -3.67 -12.00 13.42
C THR A 244 -4.87 -11.09 13.65
N THR A 245 -5.46 -11.18 14.83
CA THR A 245 -6.51 -10.25 15.28
C THR A 245 -6.13 -9.61 16.60
N THR A 246 -6.18 -8.28 16.64
CA THR A 246 -6.01 -7.53 17.89
C THR A 246 -7.35 -7.00 18.39
N SER A 247 -7.77 -7.33 19.62
CA SER A 247 -9.02 -6.86 20.23
C SER A 247 -8.76 -5.90 21.41
N LEU A 248 -9.51 -4.80 21.50
CA LEU A 248 -9.48 -3.84 22.62
C LEU A 248 -10.73 -3.95 23.50
N SER A 249 -10.59 -3.97 24.85
CA SER A 249 -11.71 -3.98 25.83
C SER A 249 -11.51 -2.96 26.97
N PRO A 250 -12.56 -2.26 27.50
CA PRO A 250 -12.48 -1.37 28.67
C PRO A 250 -12.62 -2.10 30.03
N PRO A 251 -12.25 -1.54 31.22
CA PRO A 251 -11.98 -0.13 31.58
C PRO A 251 -10.49 0.27 31.66
N THR A 252 -9.59 -0.69 31.49
CA THR A 252 -8.18 -0.46 31.13
C THR A 252 -8.04 -1.02 29.74
N TYR A 253 -7.79 -0.20 28.71
CA TYR A 253 -7.64 -0.69 27.33
C TYR A 253 -6.61 -1.83 27.29
N SER A 254 -7.09 -3.08 27.24
CA SER A 254 -6.25 -4.27 27.08
C SER A 254 -6.20 -4.62 25.61
N THR A 255 -5.03 -5.01 25.13
CA THR A 255 -4.81 -5.39 23.73
C THR A 255 -4.56 -6.88 23.70
N GLU A 256 -5.51 -7.64 23.19
CA GLU A 256 -5.38 -9.10 23.04
C GLU A 256 -5.06 -9.45 21.60
N SER A 257 -4.18 -10.43 21.37
CA SER A 257 -3.80 -10.85 20.02
C SER A 257 -4.02 -12.34 19.82
N TYR A 258 -4.73 -12.69 18.75
CA TYR A 258 -5.01 -14.07 18.38
C TYR A 258 -4.30 -14.38 17.06
N ILE A 259 -3.56 -15.48 17.00
CA ILE A 259 -2.95 -15.99 15.78
C ILE A 259 -3.56 -17.35 15.45
N VAL A 260 -4.15 -17.49 14.26
CA VAL A 260 -4.61 -18.78 13.76
C VAL A 260 -3.69 -19.28 12.67
N ALA A 261 -3.08 -20.44 12.90
CA ALA A 261 -2.31 -21.19 11.91
C ALA A 261 -3.20 -22.25 11.26
N ILE A 262 -3.24 -22.28 9.93
CA ILE A 262 -4.01 -23.27 9.15
C ILE A 262 -3.05 -24.02 8.23
N THR A 263 -3.02 -25.35 8.38
CA THR A 263 -2.31 -26.25 7.47
C THR A 263 -3.05 -26.28 6.14
N ASP A 264 -2.32 -26.20 5.03
CA ASP A 264 -2.85 -26.34 3.67
C ASP A 264 -3.90 -25.29 3.24
N ALA A 265 -3.75 -24.03 3.67
CA ALA A 265 -4.65 -22.94 3.27
C ALA A 265 -4.30 -22.36 1.88
N ALA A 266 -5.29 -22.24 1.00
CA ALA A 266 -5.14 -21.73 -0.37
C ALA A 266 -5.26 -20.19 -0.49
N GLN A 267 -5.51 -19.52 0.64
CA GLN A 267 -5.69 -18.07 0.72
C GLN A 267 -6.92 -17.49 0.05
N THR A 268 -7.94 -18.33 -0.05
CA THR A 268 -9.26 -17.94 -0.55
C THR A 268 -10.00 -17.08 0.46
N GLU A 269 -11.10 -16.47 0.00
CA GLU A 269 -12.09 -15.84 0.88
C GLU A 269 -12.59 -16.81 1.95
N LEU A 270 -12.84 -18.08 1.59
CA LEU A 270 -13.33 -19.10 2.54
C LEU A 270 -12.33 -19.31 3.67
N ASP A 271 -11.04 -19.42 3.35
CA ASP A 271 -9.98 -19.55 4.37
C ASP A 271 -9.97 -18.33 5.31
N THR A 272 -10.13 -17.13 4.76
CA THR A 272 -10.19 -15.88 5.55
C THR A 272 -11.40 -15.86 6.48
N LEU A 273 -12.57 -16.24 5.98
CA LEU A 273 -13.82 -16.26 6.74
C LEU A 273 -13.78 -17.33 7.84
N SER A 274 -13.28 -18.53 7.53
CA SER A 274 -13.09 -19.60 8.52
C SER A 274 -12.11 -19.21 9.62
N ALA A 275 -10.96 -18.61 9.27
CA ALA A 275 -10.03 -18.07 10.26
C ALA A 275 -10.71 -16.99 11.12
N GLY A 276 -11.48 -16.11 10.48
CA GLY A 276 -12.28 -15.08 11.14
C GLY A 276 -13.26 -15.64 12.16
N GLU A 277 -13.97 -16.71 11.82
CA GLU A 277 -14.91 -17.38 12.72
C GLU A 277 -14.20 -18.04 13.90
N ILE A 278 -13.10 -18.76 13.67
CA ILE A 278 -12.31 -19.41 14.73
C ILE A 278 -11.83 -18.37 15.74
N ILE A 279 -11.25 -17.27 15.27
CA ILE A 279 -10.76 -16.19 16.14
C ILE A 279 -11.91 -15.55 16.90
N THR A 280 -12.99 -15.19 16.22
CA THR A 280 -14.12 -14.51 16.86
C THR A 280 -14.77 -15.41 17.91
N LYS A 281 -14.83 -16.72 17.65
CA LYS A 281 -15.32 -17.71 18.62
C LYS A 281 -14.43 -17.80 19.85
N GLN A 282 -13.11 -17.91 19.66
CA GLN A 282 -12.15 -17.94 20.76
C GLN A 282 -12.23 -16.64 21.60
N PHE A 283 -12.21 -15.49 20.93
CA PHE A 283 -12.38 -14.20 21.58
C PHE A 283 -13.67 -14.10 22.39
N LYS A 284 -14.79 -14.63 21.87
CA LYS A 284 -16.07 -14.66 22.60
C LYS A 284 -16.02 -15.58 23.82
N THR A 285 -15.29 -16.68 23.76
CA THR A 285 -15.06 -17.57 24.91
C THR A 285 -14.26 -16.87 26.00
N ASP A 286 -13.22 -16.13 25.62
CA ASP A 286 -12.35 -15.42 26.57
C ASP A 286 -13.03 -14.16 27.13
N TYR A 287 -13.90 -13.52 26.33
CA TYR A 287 -14.63 -12.30 26.66
C TYR A 287 -16.16 -12.45 26.50
N PRO A 288 -16.84 -13.27 27.32
CA PRO A 288 -18.28 -13.57 27.15
C PRO A 288 -19.20 -12.34 27.23
N HIS A 289 -18.76 -11.31 27.96
CA HIS A 289 -19.51 -10.07 28.18
C HIS A 289 -19.59 -9.17 26.95
N ILE A 290 -18.69 -9.32 25.97
CA ILE A 290 -18.67 -8.51 24.75
C ILE A 290 -19.86 -8.87 23.87
N LYS A 291 -20.67 -7.88 23.50
CA LYS A 291 -21.86 -8.04 22.67
C LYS A 291 -21.72 -7.39 21.32
N LYS A 292 -20.83 -6.41 21.16
CA LYS A 292 -20.69 -5.66 19.90
C LYS A 292 -19.25 -5.63 19.43
N LEU A 293 -19.06 -5.68 18.13
CA LEU A 293 -17.74 -5.72 17.49
C LEU A 293 -17.65 -4.70 16.36
N HIS A 294 -16.62 -3.88 16.40
CA HIS A 294 -16.15 -3.08 15.27
C HIS A 294 -15.02 -3.83 14.59
N LYS A 295 -15.14 -4.12 13.31
CA LYS A 295 -14.14 -4.89 12.56
C LYS A 295 -13.43 -4.01 11.54
N ARG A 296 -12.12 -4.06 11.54
CA ARG A 296 -11.27 -3.51 10.49
C ARG A 296 -10.43 -4.62 9.87
N THR A 297 -10.34 -4.70 8.56
CA THR A 297 -9.47 -5.67 7.88
C THR A 297 -8.33 -4.96 7.15
N ASP A 298 -7.30 -5.68 6.73
CA ASP A 298 -6.47 -5.21 5.62
C ASP A 298 -7.32 -5.10 4.33
N ASN A 299 -6.78 -4.48 3.28
CA ASN A 299 -7.44 -4.33 1.99
C ASN A 299 -6.99 -5.40 0.96
N ALA A 300 -6.66 -6.61 1.42
CA ALA A 300 -6.31 -7.72 0.54
C ALA A 300 -7.55 -8.27 -0.18
N GLY A 301 -7.36 -8.78 -1.40
CA GLY A 301 -8.46 -9.18 -2.28
C GLY A 301 -9.37 -10.28 -1.73
N ASN A 302 -8.90 -11.10 -0.79
CA ASN A 302 -9.71 -12.12 -0.12
C ASN A 302 -10.65 -11.58 0.97
N PHE A 303 -10.55 -10.30 1.32
CA PHE A 303 -11.56 -9.58 2.11
C PHE A 303 -12.55 -8.83 1.22
N SER A 304 -12.32 -8.74 -0.09
CA SER A 304 -13.07 -7.85 -0.99
C SER A 304 -14.28 -8.49 -1.66
N SER A 305 -14.59 -9.74 -1.36
CA SER A 305 -15.74 -10.43 -1.96
C SER A 305 -17.07 -9.94 -1.39
N HIS A 306 -18.10 -9.96 -2.23
CA HIS A 306 -19.46 -9.55 -1.87
C HIS A 306 -20.09 -10.41 -0.77
N ALA A 307 -19.66 -11.67 -0.62
CA ALA A 307 -20.17 -12.56 0.43
C ALA A 307 -19.55 -12.27 1.81
N THR A 308 -18.39 -11.61 1.86
CA THR A 308 -17.65 -11.41 3.11
C THR A 308 -18.43 -10.62 4.17
N PRO A 309 -19.14 -9.51 3.86
CA PRO A 309 -19.98 -8.81 4.83
C PRO A 309 -21.15 -9.66 5.35
N GLU A 310 -21.81 -10.41 4.47
CA GLU A 310 -22.96 -11.27 4.81
C GLU A 310 -22.53 -12.41 5.74
N VAL A 311 -21.46 -13.12 5.39
CA VAL A 311 -20.93 -14.19 6.23
C VAL A 311 -20.41 -13.62 7.56
N GLY A 312 -19.79 -12.44 7.54
CA GLY A 312 -19.38 -11.74 8.76
C GLY A 312 -20.55 -11.50 9.73
N LYS A 313 -21.71 -11.08 9.20
CA LYS A 313 -22.94 -10.92 9.98
C LYS A 313 -23.45 -12.25 10.53
N LEU A 314 -23.50 -13.30 9.70
CA LEU A 314 -23.94 -14.65 10.11
C LEU A 314 -23.03 -15.27 11.19
N ILE A 315 -21.71 -15.02 11.12
CA ILE A 315 -20.78 -15.41 12.19
C ILE A 315 -21.13 -14.68 13.49
N GLY A 316 -21.35 -13.37 13.42
CA GLY A 316 -21.77 -12.55 14.57
C GLY A 316 -23.05 -13.07 15.22
N GLU A 317 -24.10 -13.31 14.43
CA GLU A 317 -25.39 -13.84 14.91
C GLU A 317 -25.21 -15.20 15.61
N ARG A 318 -24.44 -16.13 15.02
CA ARG A 318 -24.15 -17.45 15.63
C ARG A 318 -23.39 -17.35 16.95
N LEU A 319 -22.52 -16.34 17.10
CA LEU A 319 -21.70 -16.13 18.30
C LEU A 319 -22.33 -15.16 19.31
N ASN A 320 -23.55 -14.67 19.04
CA ASN A 320 -24.22 -13.64 19.83
C ASN A 320 -23.35 -12.37 20.00
N ILE A 321 -22.78 -11.91 18.88
CA ILE A 321 -22.04 -10.66 18.73
C ILE A 321 -22.64 -9.87 17.56
N GLU A 322 -23.05 -8.64 17.82
CA GLU A 322 -23.47 -7.69 16.80
C GLU A 322 -22.25 -7.06 16.11
N LEU A 323 -22.15 -7.21 14.79
CA LEU A 323 -21.13 -6.54 13.99
C LEU A 323 -21.61 -5.13 13.63
N LEU A 324 -21.06 -4.10 14.28
CA LEU A 324 -21.50 -2.72 14.12
C LEU A 324 -20.91 -2.03 12.88
N THR A 325 -19.62 -2.27 12.64
CA THR A 325 -18.89 -1.63 11.54
C THR A 325 -17.92 -2.62 10.92
N ARG A 326 -17.71 -2.45 9.62
CA ARG A 326 -16.70 -3.19 8.86
C ARG A 326 -15.96 -2.23 7.93
N ASP A 327 -14.70 -1.97 8.24
CA ASP A 327 -13.84 -1.07 7.48
C ASP A 327 -12.62 -1.77 6.90
N TYR A 328 -12.02 -1.15 5.89
CA TYR A 328 -10.69 -1.50 5.41
C TYR A 328 -9.63 -0.57 5.99
N SER A 329 -8.43 -1.10 6.19
CA SER A 329 -7.24 -0.31 6.46
C SER A 329 -6.67 0.19 5.13
N GLU A 330 -6.22 1.43 5.10
CA GLU A 330 -5.49 2.03 3.99
C GLU A 330 -4.25 1.18 3.73
N VAL A 331 -3.94 0.96 2.46
CA VAL A 331 -2.80 0.14 2.04
C VAL A 331 -1.52 0.62 2.75
N GLN A 332 -0.71 -0.28 3.32
CA GLN A 332 0.50 0.04 4.10
C GLN A 332 0.28 0.82 5.43
N LYS A 333 -0.96 1.07 5.88
CA LYS A 333 -1.27 1.77 7.14
C LYS A 333 -2.36 1.06 7.95
N GLY A 334 -2.47 1.39 9.24
CA GLY A 334 -3.61 0.97 10.08
C GLY A 334 -3.56 -0.43 10.71
N LYS A 335 -2.58 -1.27 10.34
CA LYS A 335 -2.41 -2.64 10.84
C LYS A 335 -1.11 -2.88 11.64
N ASP A 336 -0.53 -1.80 12.14
CA ASP A 336 0.77 -1.76 12.83
C ASP A 336 0.86 -2.70 14.05
N ILE A 337 -0.25 -2.92 14.74
CA ILE A 337 -0.29 -3.85 15.88
C ILE A 337 -0.18 -5.30 15.40
N CYS A 338 -0.93 -5.68 14.36
CA CYS A 338 -0.86 -7.02 13.77
C CYS A 338 0.53 -7.29 13.18
N ASP A 339 1.11 -6.32 12.46
CA ASP A 339 2.47 -6.44 11.91
C ASP A 339 3.51 -6.62 13.01
N ARG A 340 3.36 -5.92 14.15
CA ARG A 340 4.25 -6.04 15.31
C ARG A 340 4.17 -7.44 15.94
N VAL A 341 2.96 -7.93 16.19
CA VAL A 341 2.71 -9.27 16.75
C VAL A 341 3.27 -10.34 15.81
N CYS A 342 2.95 -10.26 14.51
CA CYS A 342 3.49 -11.14 13.48
C CYS A 342 5.02 -11.08 13.41
N GLY A 343 5.62 -9.89 13.56
CA GLY A 343 7.07 -9.70 13.55
C GLY A 343 7.77 -10.46 14.67
N VAL A 344 7.22 -10.40 15.89
CA VAL A 344 7.72 -11.18 17.04
C VAL A 344 7.53 -12.67 16.79
N ALA A 345 6.37 -13.10 16.26
CA ALA A 345 6.06 -14.51 16.01
C ALA A 345 7.05 -15.11 15.01
N LYS A 346 7.33 -14.37 13.93
CA LYS A 346 8.33 -14.72 12.91
C LYS A 346 9.74 -14.82 13.50
N ALA A 347 10.12 -13.93 14.41
CA ALA A 347 11.43 -14.00 15.06
C ALA A 347 11.58 -15.26 15.93
N ARG A 348 10.52 -15.67 16.65
CA ARG A 348 10.50 -16.91 17.43
C ARG A 348 10.59 -18.15 16.55
N MET A 349 9.76 -18.22 15.52
CA MET A 349 9.79 -19.29 14.53
C MET A 349 11.16 -19.43 13.85
N ARG A 350 11.82 -18.33 13.50
CA ARG A 350 13.20 -18.37 12.96
C ARG A 350 14.21 -18.94 13.97
N SER A 351 14.05 -18.61 15.24
CA SER A 351 14.91 -19.13 16.31
C SER A 351 14.68 -20.63 16.52
N TRP A 352 13.44 -21.09 16.42
CA TRP A 352 13.06 -22.50 16.46
C TRP A 352 13.65 -23.31 15.30
N ILE A 353 13.61 -22.75 14.07
CA ILE A 353 14.27 -23.36 12.91
C ILE A 353 15.78 -23.44 13.12
N ALA A 354 16.39 -22.38 13.68
CA ALA A 354 17.84 -22.34 13.92
C ALA A 354 18.34 -23.42 14.90
N THR A 355 17.45 -24.01 15.72
CA THR A 355 17.80 -25.17 16.57
C THR A 355 17.64 -26.52 15.86
N GLY A 356 17.36 -26.52 14.56
CA GLY A 356 17.25 -27.74 13.74
C GLY A 356 15.84 -28.31 13.65
N ASN A 357 14.80 -27.57 14.05
CA ASN A 357 13.41 -28.00 13.91
C ASN A 357 12.81 -27.50 12.59
N ASP A 358 11.77 -28.19 12.11
CA ASP A 358 11.05 -27.84 10.88
C ASP A 358 9.73 -27.11 11.19
N LEU A 359 9.19 -26.39 10.19
CA LEU A 359 7.85 -25.78 10.25
C LEU A 359 6.96 -26.31 9.13
N LEU A 360 6.53 -27.57 9.24
CA LEU A 360 5.80 -28.28 8.18
C LEU A 360 4.29 -28.03 8.25
N ASN A 361 3.73 -27.88 9.45
CA ASN A 361 2.29 -27.79 9.66
C ASN A 361 1.92 -26.75 10.73
N ALA A 362 0.61 -26.54 10.96
CA ALA A 362 0.12 -25.57 11.94
C ALA A 362 0.58 -25.83 13.39
N ILE A 363 0.80 -27.10 13.77
CA ILE A 363 1.30 -27.48 15.10
C ILE A 363 2.74 -27.00 15.24
N ASP A 364 3.60 -27.28 14.24
CA ASP A 364 5.00 -26.85 14.26
C ASP A 364 5.10 -25.32 14.33
N ILE A 365 4.19 -24.61 13.64
CA ILE A 365 4.10 -23.14 13.72
C ILE A 365 3.74 -22.68 15.12
N LYS A 366 2.76 -23.32 15.76
CA LYS A 366 2.40 -23.03 17.15
C LYS A 366 3.61 -23.24 18.08
N GLU A 367 4.27 -24.38 17.99
CA GLU A 367 5.46 -24.69 18.79
C GLU A 367 6.60 -23.69 18.54
N GLY A 368 6.84 -23.34 17.28
CA GLY A 368 7.84 -22.35 16.90
C GLY A 368 7.51 -20.94 17.38
N MET A 369 6.23 -20.56 17.47
CA MET A 369 5.79 -19.28 18.03
C MET A 369 5.95 -19.25 19.55
N GLU A 370 5.70 -20.36 20.24
CA GLU A 370 5.79 -20.52 21.71
C GLU A 370 7.25 -20.72 22.20
N TYR A 371 8.19 -20.96 21.28
CA TYR A 371 9.59 -21.24 21.60
C TYR A 371 10.28 -20.15 22.44
N ALA A 372 11.01 -20.58 23.47
CA ALA A 372 11.82 -19.74 24.36
C ALA A 372 11.03 -18.60 25.04
N GLY A 373 9.88 -18.95 25.64
CA GLY A 373 8.96 -17.99 26.26
C GLY A 373 8.28 -17.12 25.21
N GLY A 374 7.81 -17.76 24.15
CA GLY A 374 7.23 -17.15 22.97
C GLY A 374 5.92 -16.39 23.22
N ILE A 375 5.19 -16.10 22.14
CA ILE A 375 3.95 -15.29 22.19
C ILE A 375 2.78 -16.13 22.65
#